data_AF-A0A9R1BR33-F1
#
_entry.id   AF-A0A9R1BR33-F1
#
_cell.length_a   1.000
_cell.length_b   1.000
_cell.length_c   1.000
_cell.angle_alpha   90.00
_cell.angle_beta   90.00
_cell.angle_gamma   90.00
#
_symmetry.space_group_name_H-M   'P 1'
#
loop_
_entity.id
_entity.type
_entity.pdbx_description
1 polymer ?
#
loop_
_entity_poly.entity_id
_entity_poly.type
_entity_poly.pdbx_seq_one_letter_code
_entity_poly.pdbx_strand_id
1 'polypeptide(L)'
;MGQKDSKPSYNSGNSSNGYNSRYANTPSSYSPRYASSAGNNVQQPEAQARLQRKYSRIGDDYRSVSQVTEALAQAGLESSNLIVGIDFTKSNEWTGKISYNRRCLHDIGNTPNPYEQAISIIGRTLSAFDEDNLIPCFGFGDASTHDQEVFSFYPENQPCNGFEEALERYREIVPTLRLAGPTSFAPIIETAIGIADSTGGQYHVLLIIADGQVTRSVDTQSGQLSPQERDTIDAIVKASHFPLSIVLVGVGDGPWDMMHKFDDNIPARSFDNFQFVNFTEIMSKSIAADRKEAEFALSALMEIPTQYKATLDLQLLGRRQGIPPRVPLPPPTRTPYSRSTSFDQQSGVYSRSSSFGQQTSGFQQSDNFKQRQHGATRRPDSYSSESSQPAASRISCAICMDKSKDLAFGCGHQTCYDCGKNLVRCPMCQQHITTRIRLY
;
A
#
# COMPACT_ATOMS: atom_id res chain seq x y z
N MET A 1 58.51 -21.42 -55.17
CA MET A 1 58.01 -20.95 -53.86
C MET A 1 59.01 -21.34 -52.79
N GLY A 2 59.60 -20.34 -52.13
CA GLY A 2 60.24 -20.39 -50.80
C GLY A 2 61.46 -21.30 -50.59
N GLN A 3 62.68 -20.75 -50.78
CA GLN A 3 63.91 -21.25 -50.16
C GLN A 3 64.30 -20.39 -48.96
N LYS A 4 65.00 -21.06 -48.03
CA LYS A 4 65.43 -20.65 -46.70
C LYS A 4 66.78 -19.93 -46.69
N ASP A 5 66.95 -19.16 -45.61
CA ASP A 5 68.16 -18.83 -44.86
C ASP A 5 69.28 -17.96 -45.50
N SER A 6 69.61 -16.83 -44.85
CA SER A 6 70.89 -16.67 -44.11
C SER A 6 71.16 -15.23 -43.64
N LYS A 7 71.55 -15.16 -42.35
CA LYS A 7 72.39 -14.25 -41.53
C LYS A 7 73.01 -12.91 -42.05
N PRO A 8 73.44 -12.04 -41.11
CA PRO A 8 73.53 -10.57 -41.25
C PRO A 8 74.96 -10.02 -41.34
N SER A 9 75.09 -8.70 -41.59
CA SER A 9 76.37 -8.00 -41.64
C SER A 9 76.24 -6.47 -41.45
N TYR A 10 76.96 -5.97 -40.43
CA TYR A 10 77.78 -4.74 -40.36
C TYR A 10 77.21 -3.29 -40.48
N ASN A 11 77.52 -2.54 -39.41
CA ASN A 11 78.25 -1.26 -39.30
C ASN A 11 77.67 0.10 -39.76
N SER A 12 77.83 1.05 -38.82
CA SER A 12 78.49 2.36 -38.97
C SER A 12 77.79 3.51 -39.70
N GLY A 13 77.76 4.66 -39.01
CA GLY A 13 77.95 5.98 -39.60
C GLY A 13 76.76 6.92 -39.37
N ASN A 14 76.83 7.92 -38.50
CA ASN A 14 77.59 9.19 -38.53
C ASN A 14 76.72 10.35 -39.05
N SER A 15 76.73 11.46 -38.29
CA SER A 15 76.50 12.84 -38.75
C SER A 15 75.08 13.22 -39.21
N SER A 16 74.55 14.43 -39.04
CA SER A 16 74.97 15.68 -38.41
C SER A 16 73.87 16.71 -38.75
N ASN A 17 73.76 17.77 -37.95
CA ASN A 17 73.06 19.03 -38.22
C ASN A 17 71.52 18.96 -38.25
N GLY A 18 70.77 19.89 -37.65
CA GLY A 18 71.08 21.18 -37.07
C GLY A 18 69.77 21.97 -36.95
N TYR A 19 69.82 23.06 -36.18
CA TYR A 19 68.84 24.14 -36.06
C TYR A 19 67.69 24.00 -35.04
N ASN A 20 67.98 24.55 -33.85
CA ASN A 20 67.19 25.53 -33.09
C ASN A 20 65.70 25.72 -33.44
N SER A 21 64.84 25.46 -32.46
CA SER A 21 63.85 26.46 -32.05
C SER A 21 63.54 26.38 -30.55
N ARG A 22 63.50 27.57 -29.96
CA ARG A 22 63.11 27.92 -28.61
C ARG A 22 61.72 27.36 -28.28
N TYR A 23 61.48 26.90 -27.05
CA TYR A 23 60.40 27.41 -26.16
C TYR A 23 60.44 26.72 -24.78
N ALA A 24 60.69 27.56 -23.78
CA ALA A 24 60.13 27.64 -22.43
C ALA A 24 59.94 26.37 -21.55
N ASN A 25 60.67 26.41 -20.44
CA ASN A 25 60.57 25.61 -19.23
C ASN A 25 59.17 25.55 -18.60
N THR A 26 58.80 24.33 -18.18
CA THR A 26 57.75 23.98 -17.23
C THR A 26 58.26 24.10 -15.78
N PRO A 27 57.48 24.63 -14.82
CA PRO A 27 57.83 24.54 -13.40
C PRO A 27 57.17 23.34 -12.71
N SER A 28 58.04 22.53 -12.12
CA SER A 28 57.95 21.77 -10.85
C SER A 28 56.56 21.51 -10.22
N SER A 29 56.26 20.22 -10.08
CA SER A 29 55.17 19.62 -9.32
C SER A 29 55.33 19.83 -7.81
N TYR A 30 54.36 20.53 -7.20
CA TYR A 30 54.17 20.58 -5.76
C TYR A 30 53.35 19.36 -5.32
N SER A 31 53.94 18.50 -4.48
CA SER A 31 53.21 17.45 -3.76
C SER A 31 52.61 18.03 -2.47
N PRO A 32 51.29 17.92 -2.20
CA PRO A 32 50.75 18.27 -0.90
C PRO A 32 50.95 17.12 0.08
N ARG A 33 51.68 17.39 1.16
CA ARG A 33 51.76 16.52 2.34
C ARG A 33 50.38 16.40 2.97
N TYR A 34 49.82 15.20 2.99
CA TYR A 34 48.69 14.85 3.85
C TYR A 34 49.14 14.96 5.31
N ALA A 35 48.62 15.96 6.02
CA ALA A 35 48.70 16.01 7.46
C ALA A 35 47.70 15.00 8.03
N SER A 36 48.20 13.97 8.70
CA SER A 36 47.40 13.01 9.45
C SER A 36 46.82 13.70 10.69
N SER A 37 45.54 14.09 10.65
CA SER A 37 44.78 14.49 11.84
C SER A 37 44.25 13.24 12.55
N ALA A 38 45.13 12.56 13.27
CA ALA A 38 44.72 11.66 14.34
C ALA A 38 44.25 12.51 15.53
N GLY A 39 42.95 12.57 15.77
CA GLY A 39 42.37 13.15 16.99
C GLY A 39 41.08 13.92 16.77
N ASN A 40 39.94 13.22 16.89
CA ASN A 40 38.70 13.66 17.58
C ASN A 40 37.54 12.74 17.20
N ASN A 41 37.50 11.54 17.77
CA ASN A 41 36.36 10.62 17.62
C ASN A 41 35.32 10.77 18.76
N VAL A 42 35.42 11.84 19.56
CA VAL A 42 34.56 12.08 20.74
C VAL A 42 33.46 13.13 20.48
N GLN A 43 33.58 13.96 19.42
CA GLN A 43 32.60 15.01 19.10
C GLN A 43 31.47 14.58 18.15
N GLN A 44 31.64 13.50 17.38
CA GLN A 44 30.62 13.02 16.45
C GLN A 44 29.33 12.51 17.15
N PRO A 45 29.39 11.75 18.26
CA PRO A 45 28.18 11.24 18.91
C PRO A 45 27.29 12.34 19.49
N GLU A 46 27.87 13.40 20.06
CA GLU A 46 27.12 14.51 20.66
C GLU A 46 26.43 15.38 19.60
N ALA A 47 27.10 15.62 18.47
CA ALA A 47 26.53 16.37 17.34
C ALA A 47 25.36 15.60 16.71
N GLN A 48 25.53 14.29 16.49
CA GLN A 48 24.48 13.43 15.95
C GLN A 48 23.29 13.32 16.93
N ALA A 49 23.54 13.13 18.23
CA ALA A 49 22.48 13.12 19.25
C ALA A 49 21.78 14.48 19.42
N ARG A 50 22.45 15.60 19.13
CA ARG A 50 21.82 16.92 19.11
C ARG A 50 20.90 17.09 17.90
N LEU A 51 21.28 16.59 16.73
CA LEU A 51 20.43 16.59 15.53
C LEU A 51 19.22 15.67 15.69
N GLN A 52 19.40 14.48 16.25
CA GLN A 52 18.28 13.57 16.55
C GLN A 52 17.27 14.21 17.51
N ARG A 53 17.73 14.91 18.55
CA ARG A 53 16.83 15.68 19.44
C ARG A 53 16.11 16.82 18.72
N LYS A 54 16.80 17.53 17.82
CA LYS A 54 16.23 18.62 17.03
C LYS A 54 15.09 18.15 16.13
N TYR A 55 15.21 16.95 15.56
CA TYR A 55 14.23 16.37 14.64
C TYR A 55 13.40 15.24 15.30
N SER A 56 13.28 15.24 16.62
CA SER A 56 12.57 14.18 17.34
C SER A 56 11.05 14.22 17.14
N ARG A 57 10.51 15.43 16.95
CA ARG A 57 9.12 15.73 16.63
C ARG A 57 9.07 16.91 15.68
N ILE A 58 8.28 16.81 14.62
CA ILE A 58 8.02 17.91 13.69
C ILE A 58 6.62 18.48 14.00
N GLY A 59 6.43 19.78 13.76
CA GLY A 59 5.18 20.48 14.06
C GLY A 59 4.47 20.97 12.80
N ASP A 60 3.20 21.35 12.97
CA ASP A 60 2.36 21.88 11.90
C ASP A 60 2.68 23.36 11.59
N ASP A 61 3.72 23.58 10.78
CA ASP A 61 4.27 24.92 10.53
C ASP A 61 3.65 25.64 9.32
N TYR A 62 2.84 24.96 8.50
CA TYR A 62 2.34 25.47 7.21
C TYR A 62 0.82 25.68 7.18
N ARG A 63 0.36 26.70 6.43
CA ARG A 63 -1.06 27.04 6.28
C ARG A 63 -1.60 26.88 4.86
N SER A 64 -0.76 26.57 3.89
CA SER A 64 -1.17 26.32 2.50
C SER A 64 -0.16 25.44 1.78
N VAL A 65 -0.63 24.70 0.76
CA VAL A 65 0.24 23.88 -0.10
C VAL A 65 1.36 24.73 -0.71
N SER A 66 1.08 25.97 -1.12
CA SER A 66 2.10 26.88 -1.67
C SER A 66 3.23 27.19 -0.70
N GLN A 67 2.95 27.30 0.61
CA GLN A 67 4.00 27.51 1.61
C GLN A 67 4.87 26.26 1.76
N VAL A 68 4.27 25.07 1.66
CA VAL A 68 5.03 23.81 1.65
C VAL A 68 5.90 23.72 0.40
N THR A 69 5.33 23.97 -0.79
CA THR A 69 6.08 24.00 -2.06
C THR A 69 7.27 24.95 -1.99
N GLU A 70 7.05 26.15 -1.45
CA GLU A 70 8.12 27.15 -1.28
C GLU A 70 9.18 26.66 -0.28
N ALA A 71 8.78 26.05 0.84
CA ALA A 71 9.70 25.50 1.81
C ALA A 71 10.52 24.32 1.27
N LEU A 72 9.93 23.45 0.45
CA LEU A 72 10.63 22.36 -0.25
C LEU A 72 11.66 22.93 -1.23
N ALA A 73 11.27 23.91 -2.04
CA ALA A 73 12.16 24.59 -2.97
C ALA A 73 13.31 25.31 -2.23
N GLN A 74 13.03 26.01 -1.13
CA GLN A 74 14.04 26.67 -0.30
C GLN A 74 14.98 25.68 0.40
N ALA A 75 14.49 24.49 0.76
CA ALA A 75 15.32 23.42 1.31
C ALA A 75 16.22 22.77 0.25
N GLY A 76 16.00 23.05 -1.04
CA GLY A 76 16.75 22.49 -2.15
C GLY A 76 16.19 21.18 -2.68
N LEU A 77 14.94 20.82 -2.34
CA LEU A 77 14.27 19.69 -2.96
C LEU A 77 13.76 20.10 -4.35
N GLU A 78 14.55 19.79 -5.37
CA GLU A 78 14.20 20.05 -6.78
C GLU A 78 13.24 18.98 -7.32
N SER A 79 13.38 17.74 -6.85
CA SER A 79 12.55 16.58 -7.20
C SER A 79 12.56 15.56 -6.06
N SER A 80 11.49 14.76 -5.95
CA SER A 80 11.36 13.61 -5.05
C SER A 80 10.88 12.39 -5.84
N ASN A 81 10.96 11.22 -5.23
CA ASN A 81 10.42 9.99 -5.81
C ASN A 81 9.29 9.47 -4.92
N LEU A 82 8.15 9.13 -5.52
CA LEU A 82 6.99 8.64 -4.79
C LEU A 82 6.88 7.11 -4.86
N ILE A 83 6.53 6.49 -3.73
CA ILE A 83 6.21 5.06 -3.65
C ILE A 83 4.81 4.92 -3.06
N VAL A 84 3.97 4.04 -3.60
CA VAL A 84 2.60 3.82 -3.11
C VAL A 84 2.46 2.39 -2.58
N GLY A 85 1.97 2.29 -1.34
CA GLY A 85 1.57 1.04 -0.70
C GLY A 85 0.07 1.05 -0.37
N ILE A 86 -0.65 0.03 -0.83
CA ILE A 86 -2.10 -0.11 -0.60
C ILE A 86 -2.38 -1.32 0.28
N ASP A 87 -3.06 -1.06 1.40
CA ASP A 87 -3.56 -2.09 2.30
C ASP A 87 -4.76 -2.81 1.68
N PHE A 88 -4.63 -4.12 1.47
CA PHE A 88 -5.68 -5.04 1.01
C PHE A 88 -6.05 -6.08 2.08
N THR A 89 -5.94 -5.72 3.35
CA THR A 89 -6.41 -6.56 4.44
C THR A 89 -7.93 -6.58 4.52
N LYS A 90 -8.44 -7.63 5.17
CA LYS A 90 -9.86 -7.92 5.27
C LYS A 90 -10.63 -6.90 6.11
N SER A 91 -9.94 -6.11 6.95
CA SER A 91 -10.61 -5.11 7.78
C SER A 91 -11.38 -4.07 7.00
N ASN A 92 -10.94 -3.80 5.78
CA ASN A 92 -11.64 -2.99 4.80
C ASN A 92 -13.10 -3.41 4.54
N GLU A 93 -13.47 -4.67 4.77
CA GLU A 93 -14.87 -5.12 4.65
C GLU A 93 -15.80 -4.49 5.69
N TRP A 94 -15.28 -4.08 6.86
CA TRP A 94 -16.07 -3.58 7.97
C TRP A 94 -15.70 -2.17 8.45
N THR A 95 -14.51 -1.65 8.13
CA THR A 95 -14.09 -0.29 8.50
C THR A 95 -14.72 0.81 7.64
N GLY A 96 -15.62 0.48 6.72
CA GLY A 96 -16.52 1.42 6.03
C GLY A 96 -17.94 1.49 6.62
N LYS A 97 -18.16 0.99 7.83
CA LYS A 97 -19.48 0.88 8.47
C LYS A 97 -20.17 2.22 8.65
N ILE A 98 -19.42 3.24 9.06
CA ILE A 98 -19.92 4.60 9.31
C ILE A 98 -19.59 5.50 8.12
N SER A 99 -18.32 5.56 7.74
CA SER A 99 -17.76 6.47 6.73
C SER A 99 -18.15 6.11 5.30
N TYR A 100 -18.47 4.85 5.02
CA TYR A 100 -18.74 4.36 3.67
C TYR A 100 -20.01 3.51 3.57
N ASN A 101 -21.02 3.85 4.37
CA ASN A 101 -22.37 3.28 4.30
C ASN A 101 -22.42 1.75 4.39
N ARG A 102 -21.60 1.15 5.26
CA ARG A 102 -21.49 -0.31 5.45
C ARG A 102 -21.02 -1.08 4.21
N ARG A 103 -20.33 -0.39 3.30
CA ARG A 103 -19.65 -1.02 2.16
C ARG A 103 -18.18 -1.25 2.49
N CYS A 104 -17.60 -2.21 1.77
CA CYS A 104 -16.16 -2.40 1.77
C CYS A 104 -15.47 -1.12 1.27
N LEU A 105 -14.36 -0.73 1.91
CA LEU A 105 -13.57 0.44 1.49
C LEU A 105 -12.94 0.25 0.10
N HIS A 106 -12.84 -0.99 -0.39
CA HIS A 106 -12.42 -1.34 -1.75
C HIS A 106 -13.58 -1.59 -2.73
N ASP A 107 -14.83 -1.31 -2.38
CA ASP A 107 -15.96 -1.55 -3.30
C ASP A 107 -15.78 -0.74 -4.60
N ILE A 108 -15.72 -1.43 -5.75
CA ILE A 108 -15.50 -0.79 -7.06
C ILE A 108 -16.85 -0.50 -7.68
N GLY A 109 -17.13 0.77 -7.93
CA GLY A 109 -18.38 1.20 -8.56
C GLY A 109 -18.23 2.45 -9.41
N ASN A 110 -19.37 3.12 -9.64
CA ASN A 110 -19.45 4.38 -10.37
C ASN A 110 -18.96 5.59 -9.53
N THR A 111 -19.06 5.47 -8.21
CA THR A 111 -18.57 6.48 -7.26
C THR A 111 -17.22 6.01 -6.70
N PRO A 112 -16.18 6.86 -6.72
CA PRO A 112 -14.88 6.52 -6.15
C PRO A 112 -14.99 6.11 -4.67
N ASN A 113 -14.41 4.97 -4.30
CA ASN A 113 -14.25 4.59 -2.90
C ASN A 113 -13.13 5.42 -2.23
N PRO A 114 -12.97 5.35 -0.88
CA PRO A 114 -12.00 6.19 -0.17
C PRO A 114 -10.55 6.01 -0.65
N TYR A 115 -10.15 4.80 -1.05
CA TYR A 115 -8.82 4.57 -1.64
C TYR A 115 -8.69 5.27 -2.99
N GLU A 116 -9.68 5.17 -3.88
CA GLU A 116 -9.67 5.86 -5.18
C GLU A 116 -9.61 7.38 -5.03
N GLN A 117 -10.35 7.92 -4.05
CA GLN A 117 -10.33 9.35 -3.74
C GLN A 117 -8.95 9.78 -3.24
N ALA A 118 -8.35 9.02 -2.31
CA ALA A 118 -7.01 9.31 -1.81
C ALA A 118 -5.97 9.27 -2.93
N ILE A 119 -5.91 8.20 -3.74
CA ILE A 119 -4.99 8.07 -4.87
C ILE A 119 -5.16 9.26 -5.84
N SER A 120 -6.39 9.63 -6.17
CA SER A 120 -6.68 10.72 -7.12
C SER A 120 -6.27 12.10 -6.58
N ILE A 121 -6.54 12.39 -5.31
CA ILE A 121 -6.20 13.70 -4.73
C ILE A 121 -4.69 13.80 -4.51
N ILE A 122 -4.05 12.74 -4.02
CA ILE A 122 -2.59 12.68 -3.90
C ILE A 122 -1.94 12.85 -5.26
N GLY A 123 -2.42 12.13 -6.28
CA GLY A 123 -1.89 12.24 -7.64
C GLY A 123 -1.93 13.65 -8.19
N ARG A 124 -3.03 14.39 -7.96
CA ARG A 124 -3.14 15.79 -8.40
C ARG A 124 -2.26 16.77 -7.62
N THR A 125 -1.82 16.40 -6.41
CA THR A 125 -1.14 17.33 -5.49
C THR A 125 0.34 17.05 -5.35
N LEU A 126 0.75 15.78 -5.38
CA LEU A 126 2.14 15.34 -5.22
C LEU A 126 2.85 15.05 -6.55
N SER A 127 2.14 14.82 -7.66
CA SER A 127 2.78 14.56 -8.97
C SER A 127 3.72 15.67 -9.42
N ALA A 128 3.45 16.92 -9.03
CA ALA A 128 4.32 18.06 -9.34
C ALA A 128 5.71 17.96 -8.68
N PHE A 129 5.88 17.08 -7.69
CA PHE A 129 7.14 16.86 -6.98
C PHE A 129 7.83 15.55 -7.36
N ASP A 130 7.22 14.74 -8.23
CA ASP A 130 7.80 13.49 -8.68
C ASP A 130 8.74 13.74 -9.88
N GLU A 131 9.94 13.16 -9.88
CA GLU A 131 10.99 13.47 -10.86
C GLU A 131 10.68 12.94 -12.26
N ASP A 132 10.20 11.72 -12.36
CA ASP A 132 10.08 10.96 -13.60
C ASP A 132 8.65 10.49 -13.92
N ASN A 133 7.70 10.77 -13.01
CA ASN A 133 6.32 10.31 -13.05
C ASN A 133 6.21 8.78 -13.04
N LEU A 134 7.23 8.07 -12.56
CA LEU A 134 7.23 6.61 -12.41
C LEU A 134 6.96 6.27 -10.95
N ILE A 135 5.79 5.69 -10.69
CA ILE A 135 5.29 5.42 -9.34
C ILE A 135 5.32 3.92 -9.06
N PRO A 136 6.33 3.39 -8.34
CA PRO A 136 6.28 2.05 -7.79
C PRO A 136 5.04 1.85 -6.90
N CYS A 137 4.14 0.97 -7.33
CA CYS A 137 2.89 0.68 -6.63
C CYS A 137 2.86 -0.77 -6.13
N PHE A 138 2.52 -0.94 -4.86
CA PHE A 138 2.51 -2.22 -4.18
C PHE A 138 1.22 -2.44 -3.40
N GLY A 139 0.79 -3.70 -3.30
CA GLY A 139 -0.27 -4.14 -2.40
C GLY A 139 0.27 -5.06 -1.31
N PHE A 140 -0.37 -5.06 -0.14
CA PHE A 140 -0.04 -5.96 0.97
C PHE A 140 -1.30 -6.36 1.75
N GLY A 141 -1.23 -7.43 2.54
CA GLY A 141 -2.34 -7.87 3.40
C GLY A 141 -3.41 -8.75 2.72
N ASP A 142 -3.28 -8.99 1.42
CA ASP A 142 -4.13 -9.95 0.71
C ASP A 142 -3.70 -11.39 1.04
N ALA A 143 -4.47 -12.37 0.57
CA ALA A 143 -4.21 -13.78 0.82
C ALA A 143 -2.89 -14.32 0.23
N SER A 144 -2.27 -13.62 -0.72
CA SER A 144 -0.95 -14.00 -1.25
C SER A 144 0.19 -13.48 -0.37
N THR A 145 0.01 -12.32 0.27
CA THR A 145 1.07 -11.62 1.01
C THR A 145 0.99 -11.75 2.53
N HIS A 146 -0.22 -11.83 3.09
CA HIS A 146 -0.48 -11.74 4.53
C HIS A 146 0.26 -10.53 5.15
N ASP A 147 0.87 -10.70 6.33
CA ASP A 147 1.72 -9.69 6.98
C ASP A 147 3.21 -9.83 6.67
N GLN A 148 3.57 -10.66 5.68
CA GLN A 148 4.95 -11.03 5.41
C GLN A 148 5.51 -10.37 4.16
N GLU A 149 4.77 -10.35 3.05
CA GLU A 149 5.26 -9.88 1.74
C GLU A 149 4.50 -8.65 1.23
N VAL A 150 4.95 -8.11 0.10
CA VAL A 150 4.16 -7.21 -0.75
C VAL A 150 4.09 -7.80 -2.15
N PHE A 151 3.08 -7.44 -2.93
CA PHE A 151 3.03 -7.70 -4.37
C PHE A 151 3.14 -6.40 -5.15
N SER A 152 3.83 -6.40 -6.29
CA SER A 152 3.86 -5.27 -7.22
C SER A 152 2.61 -5.23 -8.10
N PHE A 153 2.17 -4.03 -8.45
CA PHE A 153 0.98 -3.85 -9.30
C PHE A 153 1.17 -4.43 -10.71
N TYR A 154 2.39 -4.37 -11.23
CA TYR A 154 2.77 -4.98 -12.49
C TYR A 154 3.84 -6.07 -12.30
N PRO A 155 3.86 -7.11 -13.17
CA PRO A 155 4.95 -8.07 -13.21
C PRO A 155 6.31 -7.38 -13.35
N GLU A 156 7.36 -8.07 -12.91
CA GLU A 156 8.75 -7.58 -13.03
C GLU A 156 9.01 -6.24 -12.30
N ASN A 157 8.11 -5.82 -11.40
CA ASN A 157 8.18 -4.58 -10.65
C ASN A 157 8.19 -3.32 -11.53
N GLN A 158 7.50 -3.37 -12.67
CA GLN A 158 7.30 -2.18 -13.50
C GLN A 158 6.51 -1.11 -12.71
N PRO A 159 7.01 0.14 -12.62
CA PRO A 159 6.28 1.23 -12.00
C PRO A 159 5.09 1.68 -12.86
N CYS A 160 4.08 2.28 -12.23
CA CYS A 160 2.98 2.94 -12.95
C CYS A 160 3.45 4.28 -13.53
N ASN A 161 2.99 4.64 -14.72
CA ASN A 161 3.17 5.96 -15.32
C ASN A 161 2.13 6.92 -14.76
N GLY A 162 2.49 7.57 -13.65
CA GLY A 162 1.64 8.51 -12.93
C GLY A 162 0.55 7.85 -12.09
N PHE A 163 -0.16 8.70 -11.36
CA PHE A 163 -1.25 8.27 -10.48
C PHE A 163 -2.51 7.88 -11.24
N GLU A 164 -2.67 8.35 -12.48
CA GLU A 164 -3.73 7.93 -13.40
C GLU A 164 -3.63 6.43 -13.65
N GLU A 165 -2.44 5.94 -14.06
CA GLU A 165 -2.23 4.50 -14.27
C GLU A 165 -2.29 3.72 -12.95
N ALA A 166 -1.77 4.28 -11.84
CA ALA A 166 -1.90 3.64 -10.53
C ALA A 166 -3.37 3.41 -10.12
N LEU A 167 -4.24 4.40 -10.38
CA LEU A 167 -5.68 4.31 -10.11
C LEU A 167 -6.38 3.31 -11.02
N GLU A 168 -6.09 3.33 -12.31
CA GLU A 168 -6.61 2.35 -13.27
C GLU A 168 -6.22 0.94 -12.86
N ARG A 169 -4.95 0.73 -12.54
CA ARG A 169 -4.41 -0.57 -12.15
C ARG A 169 -4.96 -1.06 -10.82
N TYR A 170 -5.16 -0.16 -9.85
CA TYR A 170 -5.88 -0.47 -8.61
C TYR A 170 -7.28 -1.04 -8.89
N ARG A 171 -8.06 -0.39 -9.77
CA ARG A 171 -9.42 -0.84 -10.14
C ARG A 171 -9.43 -2.20 -10.83
N GLU A 172 -8.38 -2.54 -11.57
CA GLU A 172 -8.22 -3.85 -12.21
C GLU A 172 -7.87 -4.98 -11.23
N ILE A 173 -7.00 -4.69 -10.26
CA ILE A 173 -6.47 -5.68 -9.32
C ILE A 173 -7.50 -6.00 -8.23
N VAL A 174 -8.16 -4.98 -7.66
CA VAL A 174 -9.08 -5.17 -6.52
C VAL A 174 -10.06 -6.34 -6.69
N PRO A 175 -10.75 -6.50 -7.83
CA PRO A 175 -11.70 -7.61 -8.03
C PRO A 175 -11.06 -9.01 -8.09
N THR A 176 -9.74 -9.11 -8.27
CA THR A 176 -9.02 -10.40 -8.31
C THR A 176 -8.49 -10.82 -6.94
N LEU A 177 -8.44 -9.89 -5.98
CA LEU A 177 -7.87 -10.11 -4.66
C LEU A 177 -8.80 -10.90 -3.74
N ARG A 178 -8.18 -11.64 -2.82
CA ARG A 178 -8.84 -12.16 -1.62
C ARG A 178 -8.26 -11.43 -0.42
N LEU A 179 -9.01 -10.47 0.13
CA LEU A 179 -8.58 -9.72 1.32
C LEU A 179 -8.32 -10.67 2.50
N ALA A 180 -7.22 -10.46 3.22
CA ALA A 180 -6.79 -11.36 4.30
C ALA A 180 -6.19 -10.58 5.49
N GLY A 181 -5.01 -10.99 5.95
CA GLY A 181 -4.31 -10.44 7.09
C GLY A 181 -3.31 -11.47 7.63
N PRO A 182 -2.66 -11.22 8.78
CA PRO A 182 -2.70 -10.00 9.60
C PRO A 182 -2.24 -8.73 8.88
N THR A 183 -2.39 -7.58 9.53
CA THR A 183 -1.98 -6.26 9.02
C THR A 183 -0.68 -5.84 9.71
N SER A 184 0.38 -5.65 8.91
CA SER A 184 1.67 -5.07 9.31
C SER A 184 2.16 -4.16 8.19
N PHE A 185 2.75 -3.00 8.53
CA PHE A 185 3.35 -2.11 7.53
C PHE A 185 4.84 -2.41 7.31
N ALA A 186 5.42 -3.34 8.08
CA ALA A 186 6.83 -3.71 7.92
C ALA A 186 7.19 -4.12 6.49
N PRO A 187 6.44 -4.99 5.78
CA PRO A 187 6.82 -5.42 4.44
C PRO A 187 6.90 -4.27 3.42
N ILE A 188 5.97 -3.31 3.49
CA ILE A 188 5.94 -2.17 2.57
C ILE A 188 7.02 -1.14 2.92
N ILE A 189 7.26 -0.87 4.20
CA ILE A 189 8.33 0.03 4.64
C ILE A 189 9.70 -0.56 4.26
N GLU A 190 9.91 -1.87 4.45
CA GLU A 190 11.15 -2.54 4.05
C GLU A 190 11.37 -2.54 2.54
N THR A 191 10.30 -2.68 1.77
CA THR A 191 10.35 -2.54 0.31
C THR A 191 10.81 -1.13 -0.08
N ALA A 192 10.23 -0.09 0.55
CA ALA A 192 10.62 1.29 0.29
C ALA A 192 12.07 1.60 0.71
N ILE A 193 12.55 1.05 1.83
CA ILE A 193 13.97 1.11 2.22
C ILE A 193 14.86 0.52 1.11
N GLY A 194 14.48 -0.66 0.58
CA GLY A 194 15.22 -1.31 -0.50
C GLY A 194 15.27 -0.46 -1.77
N ILE A 195 14.17 0.19 -2.13
CA ILE A 195 14.10 1.11 -3.28
C ILE A 195 15.03 2.30 -3.05
N ALA A 196 14.89 3.02 -1.93
CA ALA A 196 15.72 4.18 -1.60
C ALA A 196 17.23 3.83 -1.56
N ASP A 197 17.61 2.66 -1.08
CA ASP A 197 19.01 2.21 -1.10
C ASP A 197 19.49 1.88 -2.52
N SER A 198 18.65 1.21 -3.32
CA SER A 198 19.00 0.78 -4.68
C SER A 198 19.16 1.93 -5.67
N THR A 199 18.43 3.02 -5.45
CA THR A 199 18.52 4.28 -6.22
C THR A 199 19.68 5.17 -5.77
N GLY A 200 20.59 4.65 -4.93
CA GLY A 200 21.79 5.37 -4.49
C GLY A 200 21.55 6.33 -3.33
N GLY A 201 20.47 6.16 -2.57
CA GLY A 201 20.10 7.05 -1.48
C GLY A 201 19.42 8.33 -1.97
N GLN A 202 18.64 8.26 -3.05
CA GLN A 202 17.76 9.37 -3.44
C GLN A 202 16.61 9.53 -2.43
N TYR A 203 16.09 10.75 -2.30
CA TYR A 203 14.97 11.01 -1.39
C TYR A 203 13.67 10.41 -1.93
N HIS A 204 12.97 9.67 -1.07
CA HIS A 204 11.69 9.05 -1.38
C HIS A 204 10.62 9.42 -0.36
N VAL A 205 9.38 9.51 -0.81
CA VAL A 205 8.19 9.56 0.05
C VAL A 205 7.37 8.31 -0.18
N LEU A 206 7.23 7.49 0.85
CA LEU A 206 6.32 6.34 0.86
C LEU A 206 4.94 6.78 1.33
N LEU A 207 3.96 6.65 0.44
CA LEU A 207 2.55 6.84 0.71
C LEU A 207 1.90 5.50 1.03
N ILE A 208 1.45 5.31 2.27
CA ILE A 208 0.68 4.13 2.66
C ILE A 208 -0.79 4.55 2.77
N ILE A 209 -1.68 3.90 2.03
CA ILE A 209 -3.14 4.11 2.17
C ILE A 209 -3.71 2.89 2.88
N ALA A 210 -4.28 3.09 4.07
CA ALA A 210 -4.73 2.01 4.93
C ALA A 210 -5.90 2.39 5.83
N ASP A 211 -6.58 1.38 6.38
CA ASP A 211 -7.71 1.56 7.29
C ASP A 211 -7.33 1.65 8.79
N GLY A 212 -6.03 1.66 9.07
CA GLY A 212 -5.44 1.84 10.40
C GLY A 212 -5.48 0.61 11.30
N GLN A 213 -5.96 -0.54 10.82
CA GLN A 213 -6.11 -1.74 11.65
C GLN A 213 -4.86 -2.61 11.73
N VAL A 214 -3.72 -2.05 12.17
CA VAL A 214 -2.53 -2.88 12.48
C VAL A 214 -2.93 -3.94 13.51
N THR A 215 -2.63 -5.20 13.19
CA THR A 215 -3.28 -6.32 13.89
C THR A 215 -2.86 -6.39 15.34
N ARG A 216 -3.84 -6.29 16.24
CA ARG A 216 -3.70 -6.53 17.67
C ARG A 216 -4.53 -7.74 18.06
N SER A 217 -3.88 -8.77 18.61
CA SER A 217 -4.62 -9.94 19.12
C SER A 217 -5.38 -9.57 20.39
N VAL A 218 -6.57 -10.14 20.59
CA VAL A 218 -7.29 -10.06 21.88
C VAL A 218 -6.50 -10.74 23.01
N ASP A 219 -5.55 -11.61 22.66
CA ASP A 219 -4.65 -12.27 23.62
C ASP A 219 -3.46 -11.37 24.02
N THR A 220 -3.26 -10.24 23.32
CA THR A 220 -2.21 -9.27 23.66
C THR A 220 -2.59 -8.54 24.94
N GLN A 221 -1.78 -8.70 26.00
CA GLN A 221 -2.02 -8.04 27.28
C GLN A 221 -2.07 -6.51 27.13
N SER A 222 -2.85 -5.86 27.98
CA SER A 222 -2.92 -4.39 28.02
C SER A 222 -1.53 -3.81 28.23
N GLY A 223 -1.13 -2.87 27.38
CA GLY A 223 0.21 -2.25 27.40
C GLY A 223 1.31 -2.99 26.63
N GLN A 224 1.08 -4.21 26.14
CA GLN A 224 2.04 -4.90 25.26
C GLN A 224 1.76 -4.63 23.78
N LEU A 225 2.80 -4.70 22.95
CA LEU A 225 2.70 -4.65 21.51
C LEU A 225 2.45 -6.05 20.93
N SER A 226 1.61 -6.17 19.92
CA SER A 226 1.54 -7.37 19.08
C SER A 226 2.82 -7.54 18.26
N PRO A 227 3.08 -8.73 17.68
CA PRO A 227 4.17 -8.91 16.73
C PRO A 227 4.11 -7.90 15.58
N GLN A 228 2.93 -7.71 14.97
CA GLN A 228 2.75 -6.79 13.84
C GLN A 228 2.97 -5.33 14.22
N GLU A 229 2.53 -4.91 15.42
CA GLU A 229 2.79 -3.57 15.96
C GLU A 229 4.31 -3.37 16.17
N ARG A 230 5.00 -4.37 16.72
CA ARG A 230 6.45 -4.31 16.94
C ARG A 230 7.23 -4.27 15.62
N ASP A 231 6.91 -5.16 14.69
CA ASP A 231 7.59 -5.23 13.38
C ASP A 231 7.39 -3.92 12.60
N THR A 232 6.20 -3.33 12.69
CA THR A 232 5.92 -2.02 12.09
C THR A 232 6.77 -0.91 12.74
N ILE A 233 6.85 -0.85 14.06
CA ILE A 233 7.70 0.13 14.77
C ILE A 233 9.17 -0.06 14.41
N ASP A 234 9.66 -1.29 14.41
CA ASP A 234 11.05 -1.62 14.08
C ASP A 234 11.38 -1.23 12.63
N ALA A 235 10.45 -1.43 11.70
CA ALA A 235 10.60 -1.00 10.31
C ALA A 235 10.62 0.54 10.18
N ILE A 236 9.78 1.27 10.91
CA ILE A 236 9.81 2.76 10.93
C ILE A 236 11.15 3.26 11.47
N VAL A 237 11.62 2.69 12.59
CA VAL A 237 12.93 3.02 13.18
C VAL A 237 14.05 2.74 12.18
N LYS A 238 14.02 1.58 11.51
CA LYS A 238 14.99 1.24 10.46
C LYS A 238 14.94 2.25 9.30
N ALA A 239 13.74 2.63 8.84
CA ALA A 239 13.54 3.60 7.77
C ALA A 239 14.12 4.98 8.08
N SER A 240 14.14 5.40 9.35
CA SER A 240 14.74 6.69 9.76
C SER A 240 16.26 6.79 9.54
N HIS A 241 16.92 5.69 9.16
CA HIS A 241 18.33 5.67 8.75
C HIS A 241 18.51 5.85 7.24
N PHE A 242 17.43 6.06 6.48
CA PHE A 242 17.43 6.26 5.03
C PHE A 242 16.81 7.62 4.70
N PRO A 243 17.06 8.18 3.51
CA PRO A 243 16.40 9.38 3.03
C PRO A 243 14.95 9.07 2.60
N LEU A 244 14.15 8.59 3.55
CA LEU A 244 12.80 8.08 3.34
C LEU A 244 11.84 8.69 4.37
N SER A 245 10.82 9.36 3.85
CA SER A 245 9.68 9.86 4.61
C SER A 245 8.46 8.97 4.37
N ILE A 246 7.65 8.77 5.39
CA ILE A 246 6.47 7.90 5.34
C ILE A 246 5.25 8.77 5.64
N VAL A 247 4.25 8.73 4.77
CA VAL A 247 2.95 9.38 4.99
C VAL A 247 1.88 8.29 4.98
N LEU A 248 1.22 8.11 6.12
CA LEU A 248 0.09 7.20 6.25
C LEU A 248 -1.23 7.95 6.09
N VAL A 249 -1.97 7.60 5.05
CA VAL A 249 -3.29 8.13 4.73
C VAL A 249 -4.37 7.19 5.25
N GLY A 250 -5.02 7.60 6.34
CA GLY A 250 -6.06 6.86 7.03
C GLY A 250 -7.44 6.98 6.39
N VAL A 251 -7.91 5.91 5.76
CA VAL A 251 -9.26 5.81 5.18
C VAL A 251 -10.19 4.95 6.04
N GLY A 252 -11.48 5.25 6.07
CA GLY A 252 -12.45 4.51 6.88
C GLY A 252 -12.60 5.00 8.32
N ASP A 253 -13.21 4.14 9.15
CA ASP A 253 -13.72 4.47 10.48
C ASP A 253 -12.63 4.51 11.58
N GLY A 254 -11.42 4.01 11.31
CA GLY A 254 -10.40 3.80 12.34
C GLY A 254 -10.74 2.61 13.25
N PRO A 255 -10.30 2.61 14.54
CA PRO A 255 -9.72 3.73 15.29
C PRO A 255 -8.29 4.10 14.88
N TRP A 256 -7.89 5.35 15.15
CA TRP A 256 -6.62 5.94 14.73
C TRP A 256 -5.60 6.15 15.86
N ASP A 257 -5.92 5.75 17.10
CA ASP A 257 -5.08 6.00 18.29
C ASP A 257 -3.64 5.50 18.14
N MET A 258 -3.46 4.37 17.46
CA MET A 258 -2.12 3.82 17.23
C MET A 258 -1.35 4.64 16.19
N MET A 259 -2.03 5.15 15.17
CA MET A 259 -1.38 5.93 14.12
C MET A 259 -0.87 7.25 14.67
N HIS A 260 -1.64 7.90 15.56
CA HIS A 260 -1.16 9.06 16.33
C HIS A 260 0.03 8.75 17.25
N LYS A 261 0.16 7.52 17.75
CA LYS A 261 1.34 7.12 18.52
C LYS A 261 2.58 6.95 17.63
N PHE A 262 2.41 6.48 16.41
CA PHE A 262 3.52 6.34 15.45
C PHE A 262 4.03 7.69 14.94
N ASP A 263 3.12 8.66 14.78
CA ASP A 263 3.40 10.06 14.44
C ASP A 263 4.36 10.71 15.45
N ASP A 264 3.97 10.76 16.73
CA ASP A 264 4.65 11.59 17.73
C ASP A 264 5.64 10.85 18.64
N ASN A 265 5.54 9.53 18.79
CA ASN A 265 6.09 8.82 19.96
C ASN A 265 6.88 7.54 19.64
N ILE A 266 7.75 7.57 18.62
CA ILE A 266 8.72 6.49 18.36
C ILE A 266 10.11 6.91 18.88
N PRO A 267 10.58 6.44 20.05
CA PRO A 267 11.77 7.02 20.70
C PRO A 267 13.11 6.71 20.03
N ALA A 268 13.19 5.64 19.23
CA ALA A 268 14.44 5.12 18.68
C ALA A 268 14.76 5.59 17.26
N ARG A 269 13.91 6.42 16.65
CA ARG A 269 14.12 6.94 15.28
C ARG A 269 15.19 8.03 15.26
N SER A 270 15.95 8.10 14.16
CA SER A 270 17.00 9.12 13.95
C SER A 270 16.43 10.51 13.64
N PHE A 271 15.25 10.56 13.03
CA PHE A 271 14.43 11.76 12.86
C PHE A 271 12.97 11.33 12.75
N ASP A 272 12.05 12.25 12.98
CA ASP A 272 10.64 12.07 12.73
C ASP A 272 10.39 11.86 11.24
N ASN A 273 10.15 10.62 10.83
CA ASN A 273 10.02 10.22 9.43
C ASN A 273 8.63 9.67 9.09
N PHE A 274 7.63 9.90 9.95
CA PHE A 274 6.31 9.30 9.82
C PHE A 274 5.23 10.35 10.11
N GLN A 275 4.42 10.66 9.11
CA GLN A 275 3.25 11.54 9.22
C GLN A 275 1.95 10.72 9.10
N PHE A 276 1.00 10.89 10.03
CA PHE A 276 -0.36 10.37 9.89
C PHE A 276 -1.36 11.43 9.41
N VAL A 277 -2.20 11.07 8.44
CA VAL A 277 -3.28 11.94 7.92
C VAL A 277 -4.61 11.21 7.96
N ASN A 278 -5.55 11.70 8.78
CA ASN A 278 -6.91 11.18 8.82
C ASN A 278 -7.75 11.72 7.64
N PHE A 279 -7.61 11.06 6.48
CA PHE A 279 -8.31 11.43 5.25
C PHE A 279 -9.83 11.49 5.44
N THR A 280 -10.39 10.50 6.14
CA THR A 280 -11.84 10.39 6.34
C THR A 280 -12.39 11.56 7.14
N GLU A 281 -11.68 11.97 8.19
CA GLU A 281 -12.06 13.15 8.98
C GLU A 281 -12.05 14.42 8.14
N ILE A 282 -10.98 14.67 7.36
CA ILE A 282 -10.88 15.85 6.49
C ILE A 282 -12.01 15.85 5.45
N MET A 283 -12.26 14.70 4.81
CA MET A 283 -13.29 14.59 3.77
C MET A 283 -14.72 14.69 4.34
N SER A 284 -14.92 14.43 5.63
CA SER A 284 -16.22 14.56 6.30
C SER A 284 -16.64 16.00 6.61
N LYS A 285 -15.70 16.97 6.58
CA LYS A 285 -15.97 18.37 6.96
C LYS A 285 -17.07 19.01 6.10
N SER A 286 -17.86 19.90 6.67
CA SER A 286 -18.90 20.64 5.93
C SER A 286 -18.34 21.90 5.25
N ILE A 287 -17.38 21.71 4.34
CA ILE A 287 -16.73 22.76 3.55
C ILE A 287 -16.71 22.38 2.06
N ALA A 288 -16.34 23.32 1.19
CA ALA A 288 -16.23 23.08 -0.25
C ALA A 288 -15.17 22.00 -0.57
N ALA A 289 -15.41 21.22 -1.63
CA ALA A 289 -14.61 20.04 -1.96
C ALA A 289 -13.13 20.38 -2.25
N ASP A 290 -12.91 21.45 -3.02
CA ASP A 290 -11.58 22.02 -3.30
C ASP A 290 -10.81 22.36 -2.03
N ARG A 291 -11.49 22.88 -1.00
CA ARG A 291 -10.87 23.16 0.30
C ARG A 291 -10.50 21.91 1.08
N LYS A 292 -11.30 20.84 1.00
CA LYS A 292 -10.97 19.55 1.62
C LYS A 292 -9.73 18.94 0.97
N GLU A 293 -9.67 18.97 -0.35
CA GLU A 293 -8.53 18.46 -1.11
C GLU A 293 -7.26 19.24 -0.75
N ALA A 294 -7.34 20.57 -0.68
CA ALA A 294 -6.22 21.41 -0.28
C ALA A 294 -5.78 21.15 1.18
N GLU A 295 -6.72 20.95 2.10
CA GLU A 295 -6.43 20.63 3.49
C GLU A 295 -5.76 19.26 3.64
N PHE A 296 -6.24 18.26 2.89
CA PHE A 296 -5.63 16.93 2.85
C PHE A 296 -4.22 16.97 2.28
N ALA A 297 -4.02 17.66 1.15
CA ALA A 297 -2.70 17.83 0.54
C ALA A 297 -1.72 18.52 1.50
N LEU A 298 -2.15 19.60 2.15
CA LEU A 298 -1.36 20.30 3.15
C LEU A 298 -0.99 19.37 4.32
N SER A 299 -1.95 18.59 4.83
CA SER A 299 -1.72 17.66 5.94
C SER A 299 -0.71 16.56 5.56
N ALA A 300 -0.81 16.00 4.34
CA ALA A 300 0.12 15.00 3.84
C ALA A 300 1.55 15.53 3.63
N LEU A 301 1.68 16.83 3.35
CA LEU A 301 2.95 17.48 3.08
C LEU A 301 3.59 18.15 4.29
N MET A 302 2.88 18.23 5.42
CA MET A 302 3.21 19.11 6.55
C MET A 302 4.65 18.94 7.05
N GLU A 303 5.12 17.70 7.16
CA GLU A 303 6.44 17.41 7.71
C GLU A 303 7.53 17.24 6.66
N ILE A 304 7.16 17.04 5.38
CA ILE A 304 8.08 16.67 4.30
C ILE A 304 9.25 17.65 4.16
N PRO A 305 9.09 18.99 4.26
CA PRO A 305 10.22 19.92 4.18
C PRO A 305 11.24 19.72 5.30
N THR A 306 10.75 19.54 6.53
CA THR A 306 11.61 19.36 7.71
C THR A 306 12.25 17.99 7.71
N GLN A 307 11.51 16.96 7.29
CA GLN A 307 12.01 15.60 7.09
C GLN A 307 13.14 15.58 6.05
N TYR A 308 12.93 16.17 4.88
CA TYR A 308 13.96 16.29 3.85
C TYR A 308 15.23 16.96 4.39
N LYS A 309 15.08 18.09 5.09
CA LYS A 309 16.20 18.78 5.73
C LYS A 309 16.91 17.92 6.79
N ALA A 310 16.18 17.11 7.54
CA ALA A 310 16.77 16.16 8.47
C ALA A 310 17.66 15.13 7.74
N THR A 311 17.23 14.64 6.57
CA THR A 311 18.06 13.71 5.76
C THR A 311 19.38 14.34 5.29
N LEU A 312 19.38 15.63 4.98
CA LEU A 312 20.58 16.41 4.63
C LEU A 312 21.50 16.57 5.85
N ASP A 313 20.95 17.08 6.96
CA ASP A 313 21.70 17.33 8.20
C ASP A 313 22.31 16.04 8.78
N LEU A 314 21.59 14.92 8.66
CA LEU A 314 22.03 13.59 9.11
C LEU A 314 22.92 12.85 8.08
N GLN A 315 23.20 13.46 6.92
CA GLN A 315 24.03 12.89 5.86
C GLN A 315 23.53 11.52 5.35
N LEU A 316 22.20 11.40 5.22
CA LEU A 316 21.54 10.20 4.71
C LEU A 316 21.39 10.25 3.18
N LEU A 317 21.20 11.46 2.62
CA LEU A 317 21.00 11.66 1.19
C LEU A 317 22.25 11.31 0.38
N GLY A 318 22.08 10.61 -0.75
CA GLY A 318 23.17 10.17 -1.65
C GLY A 318 24.04 9.05 -1.09
N ARG A 319 23.63 8.40 0.01
CA ARG A 319 24.38 7.33 0.65
C ARG A 319 23.70 5.98 0.47
N ARG A 320 24.39 5.08 -0.24
CA ARG A 320 24.03 3.66 -0.31
C ARG A 320 24.61 2.89 0.87
N GLN A 321 23.78 2.13 1.56
CA GLN A 321 24.11 1.22 2.66
C GLN A 321 24.26 -0.24 2.22
N GLY A 322 23.77 -0.59 1.03
CA GLY A 322 23.94 -1.94 0.46
C GLY A 322 22.98 -2.96 1.08
N ILE A 323 21.77 -2.52 1.39
CA ILE A 323 20.73 -3.38 1.96
C ILE A 323 20.19 -4.28 0.84
N PRO A 324 20.09 -5.60 1.05
CA PRO A 324 19.46 -6.48 0.06
C PRO A 324 18.02 -6.04 -0.19
N PRO A 325 17.62 -5.78 -1.45
CA PRO A 325 16.26 -5.36 -1.73
C PRO A 325 15.30 -6.51 -1.44
N ARG A 326 14.15 -6.19 -0.82
CA ARG A 326 13.03 -7.12 -0.77
C ARG A 326 12.53 -7.35 -2.19
N VAL A 327 12.22 -8.59 -2.54
CA VAL A 327 11.67 -8.94 -3.86
C VAL A 327 10.15 -9.03 -3.74
N PRO A 328 9.38 -8.09 -4.32
CA PRO A 328 7.93 -8.16 -4.33
C PRO A 328 7.44 -9.39 -5.09
N LEU A 329 6.31 -9.95 -4.64
CA LEU A 329 5.57 -10.95 -5.39
C LEU A 329 4.98 -10.33 -6.67
N PRO A 330 4.77 -11.10 -7.74
CA PRO A 330 4.00 -10.63 -8.88
C PRO A 330 2.53 -10.38 -8.47
N PRO A 331 1.77 -9.57 -9.22
CA PRO A 331 0.37 -9.31 -8.91
C PRO A 331 -0.42 -10.63 -8.89
N PRO A 332 -1.24 -10.88 -7.86
CA PRO A 332 -2.00 -12.12 -7.74
C PRO A 332 -2.96 -12.28 -8.92
N THR A 333 -2.77 -13.36 -9.67
CA THR A 333 -3.63 -13.71 -10.80
C THR A 333 -4.86 -14.48 -10.29
N ARG A 334 -5.99 -14.23 -10.93
CA ARG A 334 -7.25 -14.91 -10.62
C ARG A 334 -7.10 -16.41 -10.89
N THR A 335 -6.93 -17.22 -9.86
CA THR A 335 -6.94 -18.68 -10.00
C THR A 335 -8.37 -19.15 -10.27
N PRO A 336 -8.66 -19.83 -11.39
CA PRO A 336 -10.01 -20.35 -11.67
C PRO A 336 -10.45 -21.45 -10.70
N TYR A 337 -9.51 -22.03 -9.95
CA TYR A 337 -9.73 -23.13 -9.01
C TYR A 337 -9.94 -22.63 -7.57
N SER A 338 -10.96 -21.80 -7.36
CA SER A 338 -11.51 -21.51 -6.02
C SER A 338 -13.01 -21.21 -6.07
N ARG A 339 -13.74 -21.82 -7.02
CA ARG A 339 -15.18 -22.08 -6.86
C ARG A 339 -15.38 -23.54 -6.48
N SER A 340 -15.34 -23.81 -5.19
CA SER A 340 -15.80 -25.05 -4.57
C SER A 340 -16.13 -24.65 -3.13
N THR A 341 -17.37 -24.62 -2.63
CA THR A 341 -18.64 -25.17 -3.06
C THR A 341 -19.74 -24.25 -2.50
N SER A 342 -20.56 -23.67 -3.37
CA SER A 342 -21.88 -23.18 -3.01
C SER A 342 -22.83 -23.83 -3.99
N PHE A 343 -23.73 -24.64 -3.45
CA PHE A 343 -24.78 -25.37 -4.14
C PHE A 343 -25.51 -24.45 -5.13
N ASP A 344 -25.19 -24.56 -6.42
CA ASP A 344 -26.06 -24.06 -7.48
C ASP A 344 -27.10 -25.14 -7.76
N GLN A 345 -28.32 -24.86 -7.33
CA GLN A 345 -29.52 -25.59 -7.71
C GLN A 345 -29.82 -25.26 -9.17
N GLN A 346 -29.16 -25.95 -10.10
CA GLN A 346 -29.47 -25.83 -11.53
C GLN A 346 -30.85 -26.42 -11.82
N SER A 347 -31.81 -25.53 -12.07
CA SER A 347 -33.00 -25.78 -12.86
C SER A 347 -32.60 -26.26 -14.26
N GLY A 348 -32.56 -27.58 -14.44
CA GLY A 348 -32.34 -28.22 -15.73
C GLY A 348 -33.54 -28.05 -16.65
N VAL A 349 -33.38 -27.20 -17.67
CA VAL A 349 -34.21 -27.22 -18.88
C VAL A 349 -33.61 -28.26 -19.81
N TYR A 350 -34.16 -29.47 -19.80
CA TYR A 350 -33.83 -30.52 -20.76
C TYR A 350 -34.79 -30.44 -21.95
N SER A 351 -34.30 -29.91 -23.07
CA SER A 351 -34.89 -30.13 -24.39
C SER A 351 -34.75 -31.60 -24.75
N ARG A 352 -35.88 -32.33 -24.84
CA ARG A 352 -35.92 -33.72 -25.32
C ARG A 352 -36.29 -33.75 -26.79
N SER A 353 -35.34 -34.18 -27.62
CA SER A 353 -35.56 -34.67 -28.98
C SER A 353 -36.26 -36.03 -28.97
N SER A 354 -37.21 -36.15 -29.89
CA SER A 354 -38.14 -37.25 -30.12
C SER A 354 -37.49 -38.49 -30.72
N SER A 355 -37.87 -39.69 -30.26
CA SER A 355 -37.95 -40.94 -31.03
C SER A 355 -38.72 -42.05 -30.28
N PHE A 356 -39.75 -42.58 -30.96
CA PHE A 356 -40.39 -43.91 -30.83
C PHE A 356 -41.31 -44.28 -29.65
N GLY A 357 -42.52 -44.75 -30.01
CA GLY A 357 -43.33 -45.71 -29.23
C GLY A 357 -44.84 -45.45 -29.17
N GLN A 358 -45.61 -46.10 -30.04
CA GLN A 358 -47.09 -46.13 -30.11
C GLN A 358 -47.79 -46.70 -28.85
N GLN A 359 -49.02 -46.21 -28.57
CA GLN A 359 -50.26 -46.96 -28.21
C GLN A 359 -51.30 -45.97 -27.59
N THR A 360 -52.29 -45.45 -28.35
CA THR A 360 -53.68 -45.91 -28.55
C THR A 360 -54.68 -45.71 -27.39
N SER A 361 -55.85 -45.13 -27.76
CA SER A 361 -57.16 -45.01 -27.07
C SER A 361 -57.33 -43.91 -26.01
N GLY A 362 -58.36 -43.08 -25.98
CA GLY A 362 -59.54 -42.86 -26.84
C GLY A 362 -60.52 -41.87 -26.15
N PHE A 363 -61.38 -41.22 -26.95
CA PHE A 363 -62.63 -40.50 -26.59
C PHE A 363 -62.50 -39.18 -25.76
N GLN A 364 -63.24 -38.09 -25.93
CA GLN A 364 -64.35 -37.61 -26.77
C GLN A 364 -64.39 -36.06 -26.60
N GLN A 365 -64.51 -35.24 -27.66
CA GLN A 365 -65.66 -34.33 -27.96
C GLN A 365 -66.51 -33.87 -26.76
N SER A 366 -67.04 -32.66 -26.64
CA SER A 366 -67.00 -31.39 -27.38
C SER A 366 -67.85 -30.36 -26.59
N ASP A 367 -67.78 -29.11 -27.03
CA ASP A 367 -68.84 -28.09 -26.98
C ASP A 367 -68.92 -27.02 -25.88
N ASN A 368 -68.73 -25.80 -26.39
CA ASN A 368 -69.18 -24.48 -25.97
C ASN A 368 -70.51 -24.43 -25.20
N PHE A 369 -70.67 -23.44 -24.31
CA PHE A 369 -71.82 -22.51 -24.32
C PHE A 369 -71.64 -21.31 -23.34
N LYS A 370 -71.77 -20.10 -23.91
CA LYS A 370 -72.44 -18.87 -23.41
C LYS A 370 -72.09 -18.24 -22.04
N GLN A 371 -71.34 -17.14 -22.12
CA GLN A 371 -71.76 -15.75 -21.82
C GLN A 371 -72.77 -15.49 -20.67
N ARG A 372 -72.34 -14.76 -19.63
CA ARG A 372 -73.11 -13.65 -19.01
C ARG A 372 -72.24 -12.77 -18.09
N GLN A 373 -72.50 -11.46 -18.19
CA GLN A 373 -71.87 -10.33 -17.49
C GLN A 373 -72.53 -9.99 -16.14
N HIS A 374 -71.89 -9.03 -15.45
CA HIS A 374 -72.26 -8.26 -14.24
C HIS A 374 -71.86 -8.92 -12.93
N GLY A 375 -71.19 -8.27 -11.98
CA GLY A 375 -70.78 -6.89 -11.77
C GLY A 375 -70.64 -6.72 -10.25
N ALA A 376 -69.50 -6.24 -9.76
CA ALA A 376 -69.34 -6.01 -8.32
C ALA A 376 -68.40 -4.83 -8.04
N THR A 377 -68.93 -3.99 -7.17
CA THR A 377 -68.50 -2.69 -6.64
C THR A 377 -67.30 -2.75 -5.70
N ARG A 378 -66.56 -1.63 -5.68
CA ARG A 378 -65.46 -1.26 -4.77
C ARG A 378 -65.78 -1.38 -3.28
N ARG A 379 -64.79 -1.84 -2.49
CA ARG A 379 -64.32 -1.20 -1.24
C ARG A 379 -62.79 -1.42 -1.08
N PRO A 380 -62.04 -0.45 -0.53
CA PRO A 380 -60.59 -0.56 -0.37
C PRO A 380 -60.23 -0.95 1.06
N ASP A 381 -59.47 -2.03 1.23
CA ASP A 381 -58.81 -2.34 2.49
C ASP A 381 -57.31 -2.02 2.38
N SER A 382 -56.90 -1.12 3.27
CA SER A 382 -55.54 -0.72 3.57
C SER A 382 -54.71 -1.90 4.06
N TYR A 383 -53.61 -2.19 3.36
CA TYR A 383 -52.48 -2.92 3.93
C TYR A 383 -51.19 -2.17 3.59
N SER A 384 -50.51 -1.77 4.65
CA SER A 384 -49.18 -1.17 4.67
C SER A 384 -48.19 -2.10 3.99
N SER A 385 -47.66 -1.70 2.83
CA SER A 385 -46.59 -2.41 2.16
C SER A 385 -45.26 -1.99 2.79
N GLU A 386 -44.77 -2.80 3.72
CA GLU A 386 -43.36 -2.80 4.11
C GLU A 386 -42.50 -3.04 2.86
N SER A 387 -41.59 -2.10 2.64
CA SER A 387 -40.57 -2.12 1.62
C SER A 387 -39.66 -3.34 1.76
N SER A 388 -39.74 -4.25 0.80
CA SER A 388 -38.80 -5.35 0.62
C SER A 388 -37.42 -4.79 0.22
N GLN A 389 -36.60 -4.49 1.22
CA GLN A 389 -35.16 -4.34 1.05
C GLN A 389 -34.52 -5.73 0.87
N PRO A 390 -33.50 -5.90 0.00
CA PRO A 390 -32.75 -7.13 -0.04
C PRO A 390 -31.94 -7.24 1.25
N ALA A 391 -32.29 -8.22 2.09
CA ALA A 391 -31.58 -8.54 3.31
C ALA A 391 -30.12 -8.88 2.97
N ALA A 392 -29.21 -7.96 3.26
CA ALA A 392 -27.81 -8.29 3.47
C ALA A 392 -27.79 -9.35 4.57
N SER A 393 -27.53 -10.60 4.21
CA SER A 393 -27.44 -11.72 5.12
C SER A 393 -26.33 -11.42 6.13
N ARG A 394 -26.71 -10.99 7.33
CA ARG A 394 -25.83 -11.07 8.51
C ARG A 394 -25.49 -12.54 8.67
N ILE A 395 -24.34 -12.96 8.14
CA ILE A 395 -23.92 -14.35 8.22
C ILE A 395 -23.71 -14.67 9.71
N SER A 396 -24.64 -15.40 10.30
CA SER A 396 -24.57 -15.81 11.70
C SER A 396 -23.33 -16.68 11.93
N CYS A 397 -22.85 -16.72 13.17
CA CYS A 397 -21.71 -17.54 13.54
C CYS A 397 -21.99 -19.01 13.18
N ALA A 398 -21.13 -19.64 12.39
CA ALA A 398 -21.32 -21.03 11.96
C ALA A 398 -21.28 -22.06 13.11
N ILE A 399 -20.86 -21.66 14.31
CA ILE A 399 -20.79 -22.52 15.49
C ILE A 399 -22.10 -22.49 16.29
N CYS A 400 -22.55 -21.30 16.71
CA CYS A 400 -23.79 -21.18 17.49
C CYS A 400 -25.04 -20.90 16.66
N MET A 401 -24.88 -20.54 15.38
CA MET A 401 -25.93 -20.13 14.45
C MET A 401 -26.80 -18.95 14.89
N ASP A 402 -26.45 -18.30 16.00
CA ASP A 402 -27.24 -17.27 16.67
C ASP A 402 -26.56 -15.90 16.56
N LYS A 403 -25.38 -15.77 17.18
CA LYS A 403 -24.67 -14.49 17.29
C LYS A 403 -24.05 -14.05 15.96
N SER A 404 -23.97 -12.73 15.77
CA SER A 404 -23.18 -12.14 14.69
C SER A 404 -21.70 -12.46 14.83
N LYS A 405 -20.99 -12.55 13.70
CA LYS A 405 -19.55 -12.73 13.67
C LYS A 405 -18.86 -11.43 14.10
N ASP A 406 -18.15 -11.48 15.22
CA ASP A 406 -17.43 -10.34 15.81
C ASP A 406 -15.97 -10.72 16.19
N LEU A 407 -15.48 -11.86 15.70
CA LEU A 407 -14.11 -12.33 15.87
C LEU A 407 -13.59 -12.96 14.56
N ALA A 408 -12.45 -12.47 14.07
CA ALA A 408 -11.69 -13.08 12.98
C ALA A 408 -10.45 -13.81 13.50
N PHE A 409 -10.07 -14.91 12.85
CA PHE A 409 -8.79 -15.58 13.07
C PHE A 409 -7.75 -15.11 12.06
N GLY A 410 -6.46 -15.32 12.36
CA GLY A 410 -5.35 -15.00 11.44
C GLY A 410 -5.46 -15.63 10.04
N CYS A 411 -6.24 -16.70 9.87
CA CYS A 411 -6.54 -17.30 8.57
C CYS A 411 -7.72 -16.64 7.81
N GLY A 412 -8.25 -15.52 8.30
CA GLY A 412 -9.35 -14.76 7.69
C GLY A 412 -10.76 -15.29 7.97
N HIS A 413 -10.90 -16.47 8.57
CA HIS A 413 -12.20 -17.04 8.95
C HIS A 413 -12.78 -16.37 10.21
N GLN A 414 -14.11 -16.32 10.31
CA GLN A 414 -14.80 -15.54 11.33
C GLN A 414 -15.82 -16.37 12.14
N THR A 415 -15.95 -16.04 13.43
CA THR A 415 -16.91 -16.60 14.38
C THR A 415 -17.46 -15.50 15.30
N CYS A 416 -18.42 -15.79 16.18
CA CYS A 416 -18.69 -14.90 17.31
C CYS A 416 -17.64 -15.15 18.41
N TYR A 417 -17.43 -14.15 19.26
CA TYR A 417 -16.41 -14.14 20.32
C TYR A 417 -16.50 -15.36 21.21
N ASP A 418 -17.72 -15.63 21.67
CA ASP A 418 -17.95 -16.64 22.68
C ASP A 418 -17.64 -18.03 22.15
N CYS A 419 -17.90 -18.26 20.86
CA CYS A 419 -17.55 -19.51 20.21
C CYS A 419 -16.08 -19.58 19.82
N GLY A 420 -15.44 -18.46 19.47
CA GLY A 420 -14.08 -18.44 18.93
C GLY A 420 -12.96 -18.23 19.94
N LYS A 421 -13.23 -17.64 21.11
CA LYS A 421 -12.20 -17.21 22.09
C LYS A 421 -11.31 -18.35 22.58
N ASN A 422 -11.86 -19.56 22.71
CA ASN A 422 -11.14 -20.72 23.24
C ASN A 422 -10.72 -21.74 22.16
N LEU A 423 -10.95 -21.45 20.87
CA LEU A 423 -10.60 -22.40 19.80
C LEU A 423 -9.11 -22.42 19.53
N VAL A 424 -8.52 -23.61 19.48
CA VAL A 424 -7.09 -23.79 19.13
C VAL A 424 -6.88 -23.94 17.62
N ARG A 425 -7.91 -24.44 16.90
CA ARG A 425 -7.92 -24.63 15.45
C ARG A 425 -9.16 -23.99 14.83
N CYS A 426 -8.99 -23.40 13.65
CA CYS A 426 -10.09 -22.80 12.91
C CYS A 426 -11.09 -23.90 12.51
N PRO A 427 -12.40 -23.75 12.79
CA PRO A 427 -13.40 -24.75 12.46
C PRO A 427 -13.61 -24.91 10.94
N MET A 428 -13.25 -23.88 10.15
CA MET A 428 -13.48 -23.87 8.69
C MET A 428 -12.28 -24.41 7.90
N CYS A 429 -11.04 -24.13 8.30
CA CYS A 429 -9.85 -24.57 7.57
C CYS A 429 -8.88 -25.45 8.37
N GLN A 430 -9.18 -25.75 9.64
CA GLN A 430 -8.37 -26.59 10.54
C GLN A 430 -6.95 -26.08 10.84
N GLN A 431 -6.60 -24.89 10.35
CA GLN A 431 -5.34 -24.21 10.67
C GLN A 431 -5.29 -23.83 12.14
N HIS A 432 -4.10 -23.93 12.76
CA HIS A 432 -3.88 -23.47 14.13
C HIS A 432 -4.15 -21.96 14.24
N ILE A 433 -4.89 -21.56 15.27
CA ILE A 433 -5.23 -20.15 15.52
C ILE A 433 -4.09 -19.52 16.33
N THR A 434 -3.29 -18.70 15.66
CA THR A 434 -2.21 -17.89 16.27
C THR A 434 -2.67 -16.48 16.62
N THR A 435 -3.67 -15.96 15.91
CA THR A 435 -4.15 -14.57 16.02
C THR A 435 -5.67 -14.53 16.08
N ARG A 436 -6.22 -13.69 16.97
CA ARG A 436 -7.65 -13.44 17.16
C ARG A 436 -7.92 -11.94 17.14
N ILE A 437 -8.68 -11.46 16.17
CA ILE A 437 -8.96 -10.03 15.92
C ILE A 437 -10.42 -9.75 16.23
N ARG A 438 -10.69 -8.78 17.12
CA ARG A 438 -12.05 -8.32 17.43
C ARG A 438 -12.59 -7.45 16.29
N LEU A 439 -13.82 -7.71 15.86
CA LEU A 439 -14.52 -6.91 14.84
C LEU A 439 -15.59 -6.07 15.55
N TYR A 440 -15.67 -4.76 15.27
CA TYR A 440 -16.52 -3.81 16.01
C TYR A 440 -17.73 -3.26 15.22
#